data_AF-A0A351H7W0-F1
#
_entry.id   AF-A0A351H7W0-F1
#
_cell.length_a   1.000
_cell.length_b   1.000
_cell.length_c   1.000
_cell.angle_alpha   90.00
_cell.angle_beta   90.00
_cell.angle_gamma   90.00
#
_symmetry.space_group_name_H-M   'P 1'
#
loop_
_entity.id
_entity.type
_entity.pdbx_description
1 polymer ?
#
loop_
_entity_poly.entity_id
_entity_poly.type
_entity_poly.pdbx_seq_one_letter_code
_entity_poly.pdbx_strand_id
1 'polypeptide(L)' 'MLNEKMVGLGSRRSVIREIFEYGKKRKAEIGEENVFDFSLGNPSVPAPAAVTAALEHIIKE' A
#
# COMPACT_ATOMS: atom_id res chain seq x y z
N MET A 1 12.11 4.72 29.60
CA MET A 1 10.69 4.89 29.21
C MET A 1 10.65 5.42 27.78
N LEU A 2 9.73 4.95 26.94
CA LEU A 2 9.59 5.43 25.56
C LEU A 2 8.92 6.80 25.53
N ASN A 3 9.16 7.57 24.47
CA ASN A 3 8.48 8.85 24.27
C ASN A 3 6.99 8.62 23.99
N GLU A 4 6.11 9.11 24.88
CA GLU A 4 4.67 8.86 24.82
C GLU A 4 4.02 9.37 23.53
N LYS A 5 4.49 10.51 22.99
CA LYS A 5 4.02 11.05 21.72
C LYS A 5 4.35 10.10 20.56
N MET A 6 5.54 9.51 20.55
CA MET A 6 5.93 8.54 19.52
C MET A 6 5.13 7.25 19.63
N VAL A 7 4.87 6.78 20.85
CA VAL A 7 3.99 5.62 21.09
C VAL A 7 2.57 5.91 20.57
N GLY A 8 2.02 7.10 20.84
CA GLY A 8 0.71 7.51 20.33
C GLY A 8 0.64 7.55 18.80
N LEU A 9 1.68 8.07 18.14
CA LEU A 9 1.73 8.12 16.67
C LEU A 9 1.86 6.73 16.03
N GLY A 10 2.65 5.83 16.62
CA GLY A 10 2.88 4.48 16.08
C GLY A 10 1.75 3.48 16.38
N SER A 11 1.06 3.65 17.51
CA SER A 11 -0.06 2.77 17.91
C SER A 11 -1.39 3.16 17.31
N ARG A 12 -1.56 4.42 16.89
CA ARG A 12 -2.79 4.89 16.25
C ARG A 12 -2.96 4.24 14.88
N ARG A 13 -4.02 3.44 14.74
CA ARG A 13 -4.35 2.79 13.48
C ARG A 13 -4.88 3.78 12.45
N SER A 14 -4.56 3.51 11.20
CA SER A 14 -5.08 4.25 10.05
C SER A 14 -6.39 3.63 9.60
N VAL A 15 -7.47 4.41 9.59
CA VAL A 15 -8.80 3.98 9.14
C VAL A 15 -8.77 3.46 7.70
N ILE A 16 -7.99 4.10 6.81
CA ILE A 16 -7.82 3.65 5.42
C ILE A 16 -7.23 2.23 5.37
N ARG A 17 -6.21 1.95 6.19
CA ARG A 17 -5.59 0.62 6.26
C ARG A 17 -6.55 -0.43 6.82
N GLU A 18 -7.39 -0.07 7.78
CA GLU A 18 -8.39 -1.00 8.33
C GLU A 18 -9.42 -1.41 7.28
N ILE A 19 -9.90 -0.46 6.47
CA ILE A 19 -10.84 -0.73 5.37
C ILE A 19 -10.18 -1.59 4.28
N PHE A 20 -8.93 -1.27 3.91
CA PHE A 20 -8.17 -2.07 2.94
C PHE A 20 -8.00 -3.53 3.40
N GLU A 21 -7.62 -3.77 4.66
CA GLU A 21 -7.49 -5.14 5.19
C GLU A 21 -8.85 -5.85 5.32
N TYR A 22 -9.93 -5.12 5.63
CA TYR A 22 -11.29 -5.67 5.56
C TYR A 22 -11.65 -6.09 4.12
N GLY A 23 -11.36 -5.25 3.13
CA GLY A 23 -11.54 -5.56 1.72
C GLY A 23 -10.83 -6.85 1.33
N LYS A 24 -9.56 -7.02 1.73
CA LYS A 24 -8.80 -8.26 1.49
C LYS A 24 -9.46 -9.51 2.09
N LYS A 25 -9.99 -9.44 3.31
CA LYS A 25 -10.73 -10.55 3.92
C LYS A 25 -11.98 -10.89 3.09
N ARG A 26 -12.73 -9.86 2.66
CA ARG A 26 -13.91 -10.06 1.82
C ARG A 26 -13.56 -10.65 0.46
N LYS A 27 -12.48 -10.23 -0.20
CA LYS A 27 -12.02 -10.82 -1.47
C LYS A 27 -11.77 -12.33 -1.35
N ALA A 28 -11.24 -12.78 -0.22
CA ALA A 28 -11.03 -14.21 0.04
C ALA A 28 -12.35 -14.99 0.25
N GLU A 29 -13.39 -14.34 0.77
CA GLU A 29 -14.70 -14.95 1.06
C GLU A 29 -15.65 -14.95 -0.14
N ILE A 30 -15.63 -13.87 -0.94
CA ILE A 30 -16.62 -13.62 -2.00
C ILE A 30 -16.01 -13.36 -3.39
N GLY A 31 -14.70 -13.50 -3.57
CA GLY A 31 -14.02 -13.21 -4.84
C GLY A 31 -13.60 -11.74 -4.97
N GLU A 32 -12.56 -11.48 -5.77
CA GLU A 32 -12.00 -10.14 -5.95
C GLU A 32 -12.92 -9.24 -6.79
N GLU A 33 -13.60 -9.82 -7.76
CA GLU A 33 -14.56 -9.17 -8.64
C GLU A 33 -15.81 -8.63 -7.92
N ASN A 34 -16.10 -9.14 -6.72
CA ASN A 34 -17.27 -8.76 -5.92
C ASN A 34 -16.95 -7.72 -4.83
N VAL A 35 -15.70 -7.21 -4.78
CA VAL A 35 -15.25 -6.23 -3.79
C VAL A 35 -14.74 -4.96 -4.46
N PHE A 36 -15.53 -3.89 -4.39
CA PHE A 36 -15.19 -2.58 -4.92
C PHE A 36 -14.36 -1.77 -3.92
N ASP A 37 -13.05 -2.02 -3.88
CA ASP A 37 -12.13 -1.36 -2.94
C ASP A 37 -11.58 -0.03 -3.49
N PHE A 38 -12.14 1.09 -3.02
CA PHE A 38 -11.66 2.45 -3.30
C PHE A 38 -10.94 3.10 -2.10
N SER A 39 -10.44 2.30 -1.15
CA SER A 39 -9.87 2.80 0.10
C SER A 39 -8.43 3.33 -0.06
N LEU A 40 -7.53 2.54 -0.64
CA LEU A 40 -6.10 2.82 -0.69
C LEU A 40 -5.69 3.47 -2.01
N GLY A 41 -5.22 4.72 -1.95
CA GLY A 41 -4.80 5.50 -3.11
C GLY A 41 -3.37 5.24 -3.60
N ASN A 42 -2.92 3.98 -3.63
CA ASN A 42 -1.60 3.65 -4.16
C ASN A 42 -1.56 3.81 -5.69
N PRO A 43 -0.43 4.23 -6.28
CA PRO A 43 -0.27 4.22 -7.74
C PRO A 43 -0.55 2.83 -8.32
N SER A 44 -1.40 2.77 -9.33
CA SER A 44 -1.78 1.51 -10.01
C SER A 44 -1.17 1.37 -11.41
N VAL A 45 -0.65 2.45 -11.98
CA VAL A 45 -0.05 2.47 -13.31
C VAL A 45 1.46 2.26 -13.17
N PRO A 46 2.08 1.34 -13.93
CA PRO A 46 3.52 1.14 -13.90
C PRO A 46 4.27 2.39 -14.35
N ALA A 47 5.51 2.54 -13.87
CA ALA A 47 6.40 3.59 -14.36
C ALA A 47 6.73 3.36 -15.86
N PRO A 48 7.03 4.43 -16.63
CA PRO A 48 7.50 4.31 -18.00
C PRO A 48 8.76 3.43 -18.09
N ALA A 49 8.89 2.64 -19.16
CA ALA A 49 10.03 1.74 -19.37
C ALA A 49 11.40 2.45 -19.32
N ALA A 50 11.43 3.75 -19.66
CA ALA A 50 12.62 4.59 -19.57
C ALA A 50 13.20 4.67 -18.14
N VAL A 51 12.36 4.57 -17.09
CA VAL A 51 12.82 4.59 -15.70
C VAL A 51 13.67 3.36 -15.40
N THR A 52 13.18 2.17 -15.73
CA THR A 52 13.94 0.92 -15.53
C THR A 52 15.22 0.90 -16.36
N ALA A 53 15.15 1.33 -17.63
CA ALA A 53 16.32 1.38 -18.51
C ALA A 53 17.43 2.29 -17.96
N ALA A 54 17.07 3.46 -17.43
CA ALA A 54 18.03 4.37 -16.81
C ALA A 54 18.67 3.76 -15.55
N LEU A 55 17.88 3.10 -14.70
CA LEU A 55 18.40 2.42 -13.50
C LEU A 55 19.36 1.28 -13.85
N GLU A 56 19.02 0.47 -14.84
CA GLU A 56 19.90 -0.63 -15.28
C GLU A 56 21.24 -0.14 -15.82
N HIS A 57 21.25 1.00 -16.52
CA HIS A 57 22.47 1.62 -17.00
C HIS A 57 23.38 2.03 -15.83
N ILE A 58 22.82 2.78 -14.86
CA ILE A 58 23.57 3.25 -13.68
C ILE A 58 24.12 2.09 -12.84
N ILE A 59 23.38 0.97 -12.72
CA ILE A 59 23.80 -0.18 -11.90
C ILE A 59 24.91 -1.00 -12.57
N LYS A 60 24.99 -1.00 -13.92
CA LYS A 60 25.96 -1.81 -14.69
C LYS A 60 27.30 -1.10 -14.91
N GLU A 61 27.35 0.22 -14.72
CA GLU A 61 28.57 1.03 -14.71
C GLU A 61 29.26 1.00 -13.34
#